data_AF-A0A060BSC6-F1
#
_entry.id   AF-A0A060BSC6-F1
#
_cell.length_a   1.000
_cell.length_b   1.000
_cell.length_c   1.000
_cell.angle_alpha   90.00
_cell.angle_beta   90.00
_cell.angle_gamma   90.00
#
_symmetry.space_group_name_H-M   'P 1'
#
loop_
_entity.id
_entity.type
_entity.pdbx_description
1 polymer ?
#
loop_
_entity_poly.entity_id
_entity_poly.type
_entity_poly.pdbx_seq_one_letter_code
_entity_poly.pdbx_strand_id
1 'polypeptide(L)' 'MFPRSSGILLHLSCLPGPYGIGSMGAEARTFVDFLHRSGQSFWQLLPLV' A
#
# COMPACT_ATOMS: atom_id res chain seq x y z
N MET A 1 -11.48 -5.37 20.91
CA MET A 1 -10.44 -4.32 20.90
C MET A 1 -9.38 -4.74 19.89
N PHE A 2 -8.99 -3.87 18.96
CA PHE A 2 -7.93 -4.21 18.00
C PHE A 2 -6.57 -4.29 18.73
N PRO A 3 -5.69 -5.23 18.36
CA PRO A 3 -4.33 -5.27 18.91
C PRO A 3 -3.57 -4.00 18.52
N ARG A 4 -2.56 -3.61 19.33
CA ARG A 4 -1.68 -2.48 19.01
C ARG A 4 -1.03 -2.72 17.65
N SER A 5 -1.24 -1.79 16.72
CA SER A 5 -0.90 -1.93 15.31
C SER A 5 -0.54 -0.58 14.71
N SER A 6 0.13 -0.60 13.57
CA SER A 6 0.46 0.58 12.77
C SER A 6 0.24 0.30 11.28
N GLY A 7 0.18 1.36 10.48
CA GLY A 7 -0.01 1.25 9.05
C GLY A 7 0.39 2.51 8.31
N ILE A 8 0.28 2.45 6.98
CA ILE A 8 0.58 3.57 6.06
C ILE A 8 -0.68 3.92 5.27
N LEU A 9 -0.96 5.22 5.15
CA LEU A 9 -1.92 5.78 4.20
C LEU A 9 -1.17 6.16 2.91
N LEU A 10 -1.43 5.46 1.82
CA LEU A 10 -0.84 5.73 0.50
C LEU A 10 -1.81 5.27 -0.58
N HIS A 11 -2.21 6.14 -1.49
CA HIS A 11 -3.11 5.73 -2.58
C HIS A 11 -2.35 4.93 -3.67
N LEU A 12 -3.05 4.04 -4.38
CA LEU A 12 -2.47 3.22 -5.46
C LEU A 12 -1.81 4.08 -6.55
N SER A 13 -2.40 5.24 -6.87
CA SER A 13 -1.88 6.15 -7.89
C SER A 13 -0.51 6.75 -7.54
N CYS A 14 -0.12 6.73 -6.26
CA CYS A 14 1.18 7.21 -5.79
C CYS A 14 2.29 6.17 -5.96
N LEU A 15 1.96 4.91 -6.25
CA LEU A 15 2.95 3.90 -6.55
C LEU A 15 3.62 4.17 -7.90
N PRO A 16 4.88 3.75 -8.09
CA PRO A 16 5.48 3.74 -9.41
C PRO A 16 4.68 2.84 -10.36
N GLY A 17 4.70 3.17 -11.65
CA GLY A 17 4.05 2.37 -12.67
C GLY A 17 4.53 2.74 -14.07
N PRO A 18 4.57 1.79 -15.01
CA PRO A 18 5.10 2.01 -16.35
C PRO A 18 4.28 2.99 -17.21
N TYR A 19 3.06 3.32 -16.78
CA TYR A 19 2.12 4.17 -17.52
C TYR A 19 1.89 5.53 -16.87
N GLY A 20 2.84 6.00 -16.03
CA GLY A 20 2.74 7.29 -15.34
C GLY A 20 1.77 7.33 -14.15
N ILE A 21 1.14 6.20 -13.82
CA ILE A 21 0.29 6.03 -12.65
C ILE A 21 0.50 4.64 -12.05
N GLY A 22 0.47 4.56 -10.72
CA GLY A 22 0.46 3.29 -10.01
C GLY A 22 -0.86 2.53 -10.19
N SER A 23 -0.79 1.20 -10.10
CA SER A 23 -1.92 0.29 -10.30
C SER A 23 -1.81 -0.94 -9.41
N MET A 24 -2.83 -1.80 -9.42
CA MET A 24 -2.81 -3.10 -8.72
C MET A 24 -1.91 -4.14 -9.44
N GLY A 25 -0.62 -3.80 -9.59
CA GLY A 25 0.38 -4.56 -10.34
C GLY A 25 1.50 -5.14 -9.47
N ALA A 26 2.68 -5.31 -10.06
CA ALA A 26 3.88 -5.79 -9.36
C ALA A 26 4.28 -4.84 -8.22
N GLU A 27 4.27 -3.53 -8.47
CA GLU A 27 4.66 -2.51 -7.49
C GLU A 27 3.76 -2.49 -6.24
N ALA A 28 2.46 -2.78 -6.40
CA ALA A 28 1.55 -2.93 -5.26
C ALA A 28 1.90 -4.15 -4.40
N ARG A 29 2.34 -5.26 -5.00
CA ARG A 29 2.82 -6.44 -4.25
C ARG A 29 4.13 -6.15 -3.55
N THR A 30 5.09 -5.52 -4.24
CA THR A 30 6.34 -5.06 -3.64
C THR A 30 6.10 -4.13 -2.46
N PHE A 31 5.11 -3.24 -2.55
CA PHE A 31 4.73 -2.36 -1.45
C PHE A 31 4.12 -3.13 -0.27
N VAL A 32 3.28 -4.14 -0.52
CA VAL A 32 2.78 -5.03 0.55
C VAL A 32 3.91 -5.81 1.21
N ASP A 33 4.88 -6.31 0.45
CA ASP A 33 6.07 -6.98 1.01
C ASP A 33 6.90 -6.01 1.87
N PHE A 34 7.01 -4.75 1.46
CA PHE A 34 7.63 -3.70 2.27
C PHE A 34 6.86 -3.46 3.57
N LEU A 35 5.52 -3.36 3.53
CA LEU A 35 4.70 -3.20 4.73
C LEU A 35 4.88 -4.37 5.69
N HIS A 36 4.83 -5.60 5.17
CA HIS A 36 5.02 -6.81 5.94
C HIS A 36 6.40 -6.84 6.63
N ARG A 37 7.47 -6.60 5.85
CA ARG A 37 8.85 -6.53 6.38
C ARG A 37 9.05 -5.40 7.38
N SER A 38 8.28 -4.32 7.27
CA SER A 38 8.34 -3.16 8.17
C SER A 38 7.42 -3.28 9.39
N GLY A 39 6.78 -4.44 9.59
CA GLY A 39 5.85 -4.69 10.70
C GLY A 39 4.54 -3.90 10.62
N GLN A 40 4.23 -3.30 9.47
CA GLN A 40 2.97 -2.58 9.27
C GLN A 40 1.84 -3.60 9.07
N SER A 41 0.72 -3.39 9.76
CA SER A 41 -0.44 -4.29 9.72
C SER A 41 -1.58 -3.75 8.86
N PHE A 42 -1.54 -2.46 8.51
CA PHE A 42 -2.57 -1.80 7.71
C PHE A 42 -1.98 -1.02 6.53
N TRP A 43 -2.67 -1.12 5.40
CA TRP A 43 -2.52 -0.21 4.27
C TRP A 43 -3.86 0.48 4.05
N GLN A 44 -3.91 1.78 4.30
CA GLN A 44 -5.11 2.58 4.04
C GLN A 44 -5.04 3.19 2.64
N LEU A 45 -6.14 3.06 1.89
CA LEU A 45 -6.34 3.66 0.58
C LEU A 45 -7.38 4.78 0.66
N LEU A 46 -7.32 5.70 -0.29
CA LEU A 46 -8.44 6.60 -0.63
C LEU A 46 -9.51 5.81 -1.43
N PRO A 47 -10.72 6.37 -1.65
CA PRO A 47 -11.74 5.71 -2.45
C PRO A 47 -11.23 5.32 -3.84
N LEU A 48 -11.54 4.08 -4.25
CA LEU A 48 -11.30 3.59 -5.60
C LEU A 48 -12.50 4.04 -6.45
N VAL A 49 -12.27 5.00 -7.34
CA VAL A 49 -13.25 5.49 -8.32
C VAL A 49 -12.82 5.14 -9.74
#